data_AF-A0AAF0B2X0-F1
#
_entry.id   AF-A0AAF0B2X0-F1
#
_cell.length_a   1.000
_cell.length_b   1.000
_cell.length_c   1.000
_cell.angle_alpha   90.00
_cell.angle_beta   90.00
_cell.angle_gamma   90.00
#
_symmetry.space_group_name_H-M   'P 1'
#
loop_
_entity.id
_entity.type
_entity.pdbx_description
1 polymer ?
#
loop_
_entity_poly.entity_id
_entity_poly.type
_entity_poly.pdbx_seq_one_letter_code
_entity_poly.pdbx_strand_id
1 'polypeptide(L)'
;MIISKKFWDNENDAPILKRNSNFISKDNYEDACKRAGQFYNIMLNYIKDEINVETTNECNDKEILRIIRLDAERTFTNEENRTLLIEVLKSIYPIVNDYHQGMSFVSSFLLLFLKPKEVTKIVIGLHKHYLQGYFKAMPKAYVRDSRVFLSILNKFHSNLYEHIQNLITPEAFVSKWFIGLNVHVLTFESLMLFFEQLLKEGEIFLFKYSISLCRSLEKEIMKTKDVSRLLALLRLDATIFPNDYKQSENDKVGDFFINIIKNASKIDMTNIDLDKLRDEASEQMQIEEERRKKIEMERSLSDDEIIFSDEIEDEESDDGSESDNSSKSSKSGKSSDMKDDKIEKRECDI
;
A
#
# COMPACT_ATOMS: atom_id res chain seq x y z
N MET A 1 11.03 6.92 -22.96
CA MET A 1 12.10 7.83 -22.47
C MET A 1 13.49 7.23 -22.59
N ILE A 2 13.68 5.96 -22.20
CA ILE A 2 15.00 5.32 -22.04
C ILE A 2 15.83 5.13 -23.33
N ILE A 3 15.21 5.35 -24.49
CA ILE A 3 15.86 5.32 -25.82
C ILE A 3 16.81 6.51 -26.00
N SER A 4 16.52 7.64 -25.35
CA SER A 4 17.39 8.82 -25.44
C SER A 4 18.69 8.56 -24.70
N LYS A 5 19.86 8.73 -25.36
CA LYS A 5 21.16 8.62 -24.69
C LYS A 5 21.26 9.54 -23.47
N LYS A 6 20.65 10.73 -23.55
CA LYS A 6 20.60 11.70 -22.45
C LYS A 6 19.82 11.20 -21.23
N PHE A 7 18.91 10.24 -21.40
CA PHE A 7 18.15 9.68 -20.28
C PHE A 7 19.08 9.03 -19.26
N TRP A 8 19.99 8.16 -19.71
CA TRP A 8 20.90 7.44 -18.83
C TRP A 8 21.91 8.33 -18.13
N ASP A 9 22.24 9.48 -18.72
CA ASP A 9 23.15 10.45 -18.12
C ASP A 9 22.41 11.38 -17.13
N ASN A 10 21.14 11.69 -17.37
CA ASN A 10 20.38 12.68 -16.60
C ASN A 10 19.44 12.08 -15.53
N GLU A 11 19.12 10.79 -15.63
CA GLU A 11 18.11 10.11 -14.79
C GLU A 11 18.68 8.88 -14.06
N ASN A 12 20.00 8.71 -14.03
CA ASN A 12 20.68 7.57 -13.37
C ASN A 12 20.22 7.37 -11.91
N ASP A 13 19.98 8.46 -11.18
CA ASP A 13 19.58 8.46 -9.77
C ASP A 13 18.06 8.75 -9.58
N ALA A 14 17.28 8.71 -10.66
CA ALA A 14 15.87 9.04 -10.61
C ALA A 14 15.08 8.08 -9.70
N PRO A 15 14.16 8.58 -8.85
CA PRO A 15 13.37 7.74 -7.95
C PRO A 15 12.61 6.60 -8.64
N ILE A 16 12.19 6.79 -9.89
CA ILE A 16 11.52 5.75 -10.68
C ILE A 16 12.41 4.51 -10.91
N LEU A 17 13.74 4.67 -10.97
CA LEU A 17 14.68 3.57 -11.23
C LEU A 17 15.07 2.77 -9.97
N LYS A 18 14.56 3.13 -8.78
CA LYS A 18 14.92 2.46 -7.51
C LYS A 18 14.70 0.94 -7.53
N ARG A 19 13.71 0.46 -8.28
CA ARG A 19 13.41 -0.98 -8.42
C ARG A 19 13.90 -1.59 -9.74
N ASN A 20 14.79 -0.92 -10.46
CA ASN A 20 15.37 -1.44 -11.70
C ASN A 20 16.11 -2.78 -11.47
N SER A 21 16.88 -2.90 -10.38
CA SER A 21 17.69 -4.11 -10.08
C SER A 21 18.59 -4.53 -11.27
N ASN A 22 19.21 -3.56 -11.95
CA ASN A 22 20.03 -3.78 -13.16
C ASN A 22 19.31 -4.52 -14.30
N PHE A 23 17.97 -4.58 -14.30
CA PHE A 23 17.20 -5.24 -15.35
C PHE A 23 17.32 -4.48 -16.67
N ILE A 24 17.17 -3.16 -16.64
CA ILE A 24 17.41 -2.28 -17.80
C ILE A 24 18.67 -1.44 -17.63
N SER A 25 19.33 -1.20 -18.75
CA SER A 25 20.56 -0.43 -18.88
C SER A 25 20.64 0.19 -20.28
N LYS A 26 21.63 1.05 -20.50
CA LYS A 26 21.94 1.63 -21.80
C LYS A 26 22.19 0.60 -22.90
N ASP A 27 22.61 -0.61 -22.53
CA ASP A 27 23.02 -1.65 -23.48
C ASP A 27 21.92 -2.67 -23.81
N ASN A 28 20.87 -2.77 -22.97
CA ASN A 28 19.83 -3.79 -23.10
C ASN A 28 18.38 -3.25 -23.08
N TYR A 29 18.19 -1.93 -23.08
CA TYR A 29 16.84 -1.33 -22.99
C TYR A 29 15.91 -1.71 -24.15
N GLU A 30 16.46 -2.09 -25.31
CA GLU A 30 15.68 -2.43 -26.51
C GLU A 30 14.75 -3.62 -26.28
N ASP A 31 15.19 -4.64 -25.56
CA ASP A 31 14.38 -5.81 -25.23
C ASP A 31 13.20 -5.45 -24.33
N ALA A 32 13.44 -4.59 -23.33
CA ALA A 32 12.39 -4.09 -22.46
C ALA A 32 11.38 -3.21 -23.21
N CYS A 33 11.85 -2.33 -24.11
CA CYS A 33 10.99 -1.55 -25.01
C CYS A 33 10.15 -2.44 -25.92
N LYS A 34 10.74 -3.48 -26.52
CA LYS A 34 10.04 -4.43 -27.38
C LYS A 34 8.96 -5.19 -26.61
N ARG A 35 9.27 -5.64 -25.40
CA ARG A 35 8.33 -6.33 -24.50
C ARG A 35 7.17 -5.42 -24.09
N ALA A 36 7.47 -4.21 -23.59
CA ALA A 36 6.44 -3.23 -23.22
C ALA A 36 5.59 -2.81 -24.44
N GLY A 37 6.18 -2.74 -25.63
CA GLY A 37 5.49 -2.42 -26.88
C GLY A 37 4.32 -3.36 -27.21
N GLN A 38 4.26 -4.55 -26.59
CA GLN A 38 3.16 -5.50 -26.74
C GLN A 38 2.00 -5.25 -25.77
N PHE A 39 2.17 -4.42 -24.72
CA PHE A 39 1.20 -4.28 -23.64
C PHE A 39 -0.17 -3.82 -24.13
N TYR A 40 -0.23 -2.81 -24.99
CA TYR A 40 -1.50 -2.34 -25.55
C TYR A 40 -2.19 -3.42 -26.39
N ASN A 41 -1.42 -4.17 -27.19
CA ASN A 41 -1.96 -5.28 -28.00
C ASN A 41 -2.46 -6.44 -27.13
N ILE A 42 -1.75 -6.77 -26.05
CA ILE A 42 -2.21 -7.75 -25.06
C ILE A 42 -3.57 -7.30 -24.53
N MET A 43 -3.68 -6.07 -24.02
CA MET A 43 -4.93 -5.56 -23.49
C MET A 43 -6.07 -5.61 -24.51
N LEU A 44 -5.85 -5.10 -25.72
CA LEU A 44 -6.84 -5.08 -26.81
C LEU A 44 -7.40 -6.47 -27.14
N ASN A 45 -6.55 -7.51 -27.12
CA ASN A 45 -7.00 -8.88 -27.40
C ASN A 45 -8.04 -9.39 -26.40
N TYR A 46 -8.03 -8.88 -25.17
CA TYR A 46 -8.93 -9.31 -24.10
C TYR A 46 -10.13 -8.37 -23.92
N ILE A 47 -9.94 -7.06 -23.97
CA ILE A 47 -11.06 -6.10 -23.84
C ILE A 47 -11.93 -6.02 -25.09
N LYS A 48 -11.35 -6.28 -26.29
CA LYS A 48 -12.01 -6.19 -27.60
C LYS A 48 -12.71 -4.84 -27.86
N ASP A 49 -12.23 -3.78 -27.22
CA ASP A 49 -12.70 -2.40 -27.37
C ASP A 49 -11.49 -1.50 -27.71
N GLU A 50 -11.63 -0.66 -28.73
CA GLU A 50 -10.55 0.21 -29.16
C GLU A 50 -10.58 1.52 -28.36
N ILE A 51 -9.47 1.82 -27.68
CA ILE A 51 -9.38 3.01 -26.85
C ILE A 51 -8.98 4.19 -27.72
N ASN A 52 -9.99 4.92 -28.16
CA ASN A 52 -9.82 6.20 -28.83
C ASN A 52 -9.45 7.28 -27.83
N VAL A 53 -8.26 7.85 -28.02
CA VAL A 53 -7.75 8.96 -27.22
C VAL A 53 -7.66 10.17 -28.13
N GLU A 54 -8.60 11.10 -27.96
CA GLU A 54 -8.39 12.47 -28.41
C GLU A 54 -7.46 13.13 -27.39
N THR A 55 -6.26 13.52 -27.81
CA THR A 55 -5.32 14.26 -26.96
C THR A 55 -5.86 15.65 -26.68
N THR A 56 -6.70 15.78 -25.65
CA THR A 56 -7.07 17.06 -25.06
C THR A 56 -6.10 17.35 -23.92
N ASN A 57 -5.32 18.43 -24.05
CA ASN A 57 -4.30 18.80 -23.06
C ASN A 57 -4.89 19.67 -21.94
N GLU A 58 -6.11 19.36 -21.50
CA GLU A 58 -6.89 20.23 -20.63
C GLU A 58 -7.04 19.61 -19.24
N CYS A 59 -6.42 20.25 -18.25
CA CYS A 59 -6.73 20.04 -16.85
C CYS A 59 -7.09 21.41 -16.30
N ASN A 60 -8.39 21.65 -16.14
CA ASN A 60 -8.94 22.96 -15.77
C ASN A 60 -8.91 23.20 -14.25
N ASP A 61 -8.63 22.16 -13.47
CA ASP A 61 -8.48 22.23 -12.03
C ASP A 61 -7.03 22.57 -11.65
N LYS A 62 -6.84 23.75 -11.03
CA LYS A 62 -5.53 24.26 -10.62
C LYS A 62 -4.89 23.41 -9.53
N GLU A 63 -5.70 22.85 -8.63
CA GLU A 63 -5.20 22.04 -7.51
C GLU A 63 -4.74 20.67 -8.00
N ILE A 64 -5.53 20.02 -8.86
CA ILE A 64 -5.10 18.77 -9.50
C ILE A 64 -3.85 18.98 -10.34
N LEU A 65 -3.76 20.07 -11.10
CA LEU A 65 -2.56 20.39 -11.87
C LEU A 65 -1.33 20.59 -10.96
N ARG A 66 -1.50 21.18 -9.78
CA ARG A 66 -0.44 21.30 -8.78
C ARG A 66 0.04 19.94 -8.28
N ILE A 67 -0.90 19.03 -7.98
CA ILE A 67 -0.58 17.66 -7.55
C ILE A 67 0.17 16.89 -8.66
N ILE A 68 -0.30 16.97 -9.91
CA ILE A 68 0.35 16.35 -11.07
C ILE A 68 1.81 16.81 -11.21
N ARG A 69 2.08 18.11 -11.05
CA ARG A 69 3.44 18.67 -11.12
C ARG A 69 4.33 18.13 -10.00
N LEU A 70 3.83 18.14 -8.76
CA LEU A 70 4.56 17.60 -7.60
C LEU A 70 4.89 16.11 -7.77
N ASP A 71 3.96 15.32 -8.33
CA ASP A 71 4.22 13.91 -8.59
C ASP A 71 5.27 13.71 -9.69
N ALA A 72 5.28 14.55 -10.73
CA ALA A 72 6.32 14.50 -11.74
C ALA A 72 7.71 14.85 -11.18
N GLU A 73 7.79 15.90 -10.35
CA GLU A 73 9.02 16.31 -9.66
C GLU A 73 9.60 15.21 -8.76
N ARG A 74 8.73 14.47 -8.05
CA ARG A 74 9.13 13.33 -7.19
C ARG A 74 9.54 12.08 -7.98
N THR A 75 9.23 12.01 -9.27
CA THR A 75 9.39 10.79 -10.08
C THR A 75 10.61 10.85 -11.00
N PHE A 76 10.79 11.99 -11.67
CA PHE A 76 11.88 12.23 -12.62
C PHE A 76 12.75 13.39 -12.16
N THR A 77 14.04 13.34 -12.46
CA THR A 77 15.01 14.40 -12.14
C THR A 77 15.03 15.46 -13.25
N ASN A 78 14.88 15.06 -14.52
CA ASN A 78 14.98 15.96 -15.66
C ASN A 78 13.64 16.64 -16.03
N GLU A 79 13.71 17.94 -16.32
CA GLU A 79 12.53 18.77 -16.70
C GLU A 79 11.82 18.30 -17.96
N GLU A 80 12.53 17.77 -18.96
CA GLU A 80 11.90 17.26 -20.19
C GLU A 80 11.04 16.04 -19.88
N ASN A 81 11.52 15.12 -19.02
CA ASN A 81 10.77 13.93 -18.62
C ASN A 81 9.60 14.26 -17.70
N ARG A 82 9.77 15.25 -16.79
CA ARG A 82 8.68 15.79 -15.97
C ARG A 82 7.56 16.36 -16.85
N THR A 83 7.92 17.16 -17.85
CA THR A 83 6.97 17.76 -18.79
C THR A 83 6.19 16.68 -19.55
N LEU A 84 6.87 15.65 -20.05
CA LEU A 84 6.21 14.52 -20.73
C LEU A 84 5.21 13.78 -19.82
N LEU A 85 5.55 13.54 -18.56
CA LEU A 85 4.62 12.92 -17.61
C LEU A 85 3.42 13.82 -17.32
N ILE A 86 3.64 15.12 -17.14
CA ILE A 86 2.57 16.10 -16.93
C ILE A 86 1.61 16.11 -18.12
N GLU A 87 2.12 16.12 -19.35
CA GLU A 87 1.30 16.07 -20.56
C GLU A 87 0.45 14.80 -20.65
N VAL A 88 1.05 13.63 -20.37
CA VAL A 88 0.31 12.36 -20.31
C VAL A 88 -0.79 12.41 -19.26
N LEU A 89 -0.50 12.83 -18.03
CA LEU A 89 -1.49 12.88 -16.96
C LEU A 89 -2.61 13.88 -17.25
N LYS A 90 -2.29 15.03 -17.85
CA LYS A 90 -3.29 15.99 -18.34
C LYS A 90 -4.21 15.40 -19.41
N SER A 91 -3.70 14.53 -20.27
CA SER A 91 -4.52 13.86 -21.30
C SER A 91 -5.45 12.78 -20.73
N ILE A 92 -5.08 12.18 -19.60
CA ILE A 92 -5.87 11.12 -18.94
C ILE A 92 -6.94 11.74 -18.02
N TYR A 93 -6.62 12.85 -17.36
CA TYR A 93 -7.49 13.48 -16.36
C TYR A 93 -8.93 13.73 -16.82
N PRO A 94 -9.21 14.31 -18.01
CA PRO A 94 -10.59 14.54 -18.47
C PRO A 94 -11.45 13.27 -18.55
N ILE A 95 -10.81 12.11 -18.74
CA ILE A 95 -11.51 10.83 -18.91
C ILE A 95 -11.78 10.18 -17.57
N VAL A 96 -10.82 10.25 -16.64
CA VAL A 96 -10.99 9.76 -15.25
C VAL A 96 -11.92 10.68 -14.45
N ASN A 97 -11.93 11.97 -14.80
CA ASN A 97 -12.65 13.06 -14.12
C ASN A 97 -12.35 13.15 -12.62
N ASP A 98 -11.13 12.77 -12.26
CA ASP A 98 -10.59 12.79 -10.89
C ASP A 98 -9.08 12.47 -10.99
N TYR A 99 -8.37 12.52 -9.87
CA TYR A 99 -6.95 12.18 -9.82
C TYR A 99 -6.58 11.40 -8.57
N HIS A 100 -5.81 10.33 -8.77
CA HIS A 100 -5.12 9.61 -7.71
C HIS A 100 -3.65 9.43 -8.10
N GLN A 101 -2.75 9.55 -7.13
CA GLN A 101 -1.30 9.46 -7.35
C GLN A 101 -0.85 8.14 -8.02
N GLY A 102 -1.57 7.05 -7.77
CA GLY A 102 -1.36 5.76 -8.46
C GLY A 102 -1.36 5.88 -9.99
N MET A 103 -2.14 6.80 -10.56
CA MET A 103 -2.14 7.07 -12.00
C MET A 103 -0.78 7.60 -12.48
N SER A 104 -0.12 8.44 -11.69
CA SER A 104 1.24 8.94 -11.97
C SER A 104 2.28 7.82 -11.88
N PHE A 105 2.17 6.94 -10.87
CA PHE A 105 3.07 5.79 -10.74
C PHE A 105 3.01 4.87 -11.96
N VAL A 106 1.80 4.51 -12.40
CA VAL A 106 1.61 3.65 -13.57
C VAL A 106 2.08 4.35 -14.85
N SER A 107 1.69 5.61 -15.05
CA SER A 107 2.05 6.38 -16.25
C SER A 107 3.55 6.56 -16.39
N SER A 108 4.24 6.87 -15.28
CA SER A 108 5.69 7.09 -15.27
C SER A 108 6.48 5.81 -15.59
N PHE A 109 6.10 4.67 -15.03
CA PHE A 109 6.71 3.38 -15.36
C PHE A 109 6.54 3.05 -16.85
N LEU A 110 5.33 3.18 -17.39
CA LEU A 110 5.06 2.90 -18.80
C LEU A 110 5.80 3.87 -19.74
N LEU A 111 5.92 5.16 -19.36
CA LEU A 111 6.64 6.19 -20.12
C LEU A 111 8.14 5.93 -20.28
N LEU A 112 8.74 5.11 -19.41
CA LEU A 112 10.10 4.65 -19.60
C LEU A 112 10.25 3.98 -20.98
N PHE A 113 9.29 3.11 -21.33
CA PHE A 113 9.38 2.22 -22.49
C PHE A 113 8.55 2.66 -23.69
N LEU A 114 7.44 3.35 -23.45
CA LEU A 114 6.40 3.62 -24.44
C LEU A 114 6.32 5.10 -24.82
N LYS A 115 5.66 5.37 -25.96
CA LYS A 115 5.31 6.73 -26.39
C LYS A 115 4.11 7.23 -25.58
N PRO A 116 4.00 8.56 -25.33
CA PRO A 116 2.88 9.16 -24.58
C PRO A 116 1.50 8.64 -24.98
N LYS A 117 1.19 8.59 -26.28
CA LYS A 117 -0.11 8.12 -26.79
C LYS A 117 -0.44 6.68 -26.36
N GLU A 118 0.55 5.78 -26.36
CA GLU A 118 0.35 4.38 -25.97
C GLU A 118 0.19 4.25 -24.46
N VAL A 119 0.91 5.07 -23.67
CA VAL A 119 0.71 5.13 -22.22
C VAL A 119 -0.70 5.60 -21.89
N THR A 120 -1.17 6.69 -22.49
CA THR A 120 -2.52 7.21 -22.28
C THR A 120 -3.58 6.16 -22.59
N LYS A 121 -3.46 5.44 -23.72
CA LYS A 121 -4.36 4.33 -24.07
C LYS A 121 -4.38 3.23 -23.02
N ILE A 122 -3.22 2.75 -22.58
CA ILE A 122 -3.14 1.67 -21.57
C ILE A 122 -3.77 2.11 -20.24
N VAL A 123 -3.47 3.32 -19.77
CA VAL A 123 -3.99 3.82 -18.48
C VAL A 123 -5.51 4.05 -18.54
N ILE A 124 -6.03 4.60 -19.65
CA ILE A 124 -7.47 4.71 -19.86
C ILE A 124 -8.12 3.34 -19.94
N GLY A 125 -7.49 2.36 -20.59
CA GLY A 125 -7.98 0.99 -20.68
C GLY A 125 -8.08 0.32 -19.32
N LEU A 126 -7.02 0.45 -18.51
CA LEU A 126 -7.02 0.04 -17.11
C LEU A 126 -8.18 0.70 -16.35
N HIS A 127 -8.37 2.01 -16.48
CA HIS A 127 -9.45 2.72 -15.80
C HIS A 127 -10.86 2.27 -16.23
N LYS A 128 -11.09 2.08 -17.53
CA LYS A 128 -12.42 1.79 -18.08
C LYS A 128 -12.83 0.33 -17.92
N HIS A 129 -11.90 -0.60 -18.12
CA HIS A 129 -12.24 -2.02 -18.27
C HIS A 129 -11.86 -2.88 -17.06
N TYR A 130 -10.84 -2.50 -16.28
CA TYR A 130 -10.32 -3.35 -15.22
C TYR A 130 -10.43 -2.72 -13.82
N LEU A 131 -10.17 -1.41 -13.71
CA LEU A 131 -9.94 -0.71 -12.44
C LEU A 131 -10.89 0.48 -12.28
N GLN A 132 -12.16 0.29 -12.64
CA GLN A 132 -13.15 1.37 -12.62
C GLN A 132 -13.27 1.96 -11.21
N GLY A 133 -13.01 3.27 -11.10
CA GLY A 133 -13.07 4.01 -9.84
C GLY A 133 -11.84 3.88 -8.93
N TYR A 134 -10.78 3.17 -9.34
CA TYR A 134 -9.55 3.04 -8.54
C TYR A 134 -8.69 4.30 -8.55
N PHE A 135 -8.68 5.05 -9.66
CA PHE A 135 -7.88 6.27 -9.82
C PHE A 135 -8.60 7.56 -9.38
N LYS A 136 -9.62 7.43 -8.54
CA LYS A 136 -10.34 8.56 -7.93
C LYS A 136 -9.64 9.05 -6.67
N ALA A 137 -9.77 10.32 -6.32
CA ALA A 137 -9.19 10.89 -5.10
C ALA A 137 -9.71 10.18 -3.84
N MET A 138 -10.99 9.79 -3.85
CA MET A 138 -11.59 8.91 -2.85
C MET A 138 -11.99 7.57 -3.51
N PRO A 139 -11.09 6.59 -3.57
CA PRO A 139 -11.28 5.41 -4.40
C PRO A 139 -12.13 4.34 -3.67
N LYS A 140 -13.44 4.58 -3.55
CA LYS A 140 -14.38 3.64 -2.88
C LYS A 140 -14.31 2.22 -3.48
N ALA A 141 -14.12 2.09 -4.80
CA ALA A 141 -13.99 0.81 -5.48
C ALA A 141 -12.77 0.01 -5.00
N TYR A 142 -11.64 0.67 -4.78
CA TYR A 142 -10.45 0.06 -4.19
C TYR A 142 -10.70 -0.36 -2.74
N VAL A 143 -11.33 0.49 -1.93
CA VAL A 143 -11.62 0.17 -0.52
C VAL A 143 -12.50 -1.08 -0.44
N ARG A 144 -13.56 -1.14 -1.26
CA ARG A 144 -14.41 -2.34 -1.40
C ARG A 144 -13.58 -3.56 -1.78
N ASP A 145 -12.80 -3.46 -2.85
CA ASP A 145 -12.03 -4.61 -3.36
C ASP A 145 -10.91 -5.04 -2.40
N SER A 146 -10.42 -4.16 -1.52
CA SER A 146 -9.50 -4.53 -0.43
C SER A 146 -10.16 -5.45 0.60
N ARG A 147 -11.45 -5.25 0.90
CA ARG A 147 -12.24 -6.13 1.78
C ARG A 147 -12.61 -7.43 1.06
N VAL A 148 -13.00 -7.35 -0.21
CA VAL A 148 -13.23 -8.52 -1.07
C VAL A 148 -11.99 -9.42 -1.10
N PHE A 149 -10.80 -8.83 -1.21
CA PHE A 149 -9.55 -9.57 -1.13
C PHE A 149 -9.44 -10.39 0.17
N LEU A 150 -9.72 -9.81 1.35
CA LEU A 150 -9.67 -10.57 2.60
C LEU A 150 -10.73 -11.68 2.65
N SER A 151 -11.94 -11.43 2.15
CA SER A 151 -12.97 -12.47 2.03
C SER A 151 -12.53 -13.63 1.13
N ILE A 152 -11.83 -13.33 0.03
CA ILE A 152 -11.22 -14.34 -0.83
C ILE A 152 -10.09 -15.06 -0.09
N LEU A 153 -9.20 -14.32 0.58
CA LEU A 153 -8.10 -14.92 1.34
C LEU A 153 -8.63 -15.88 2.40
N ASN A 154 -9.76 -15.58 3.05
CA ASN A 154 -10.41 -16.51 3.99
C ASN A 154 -10.81 -17.83 3.33
N LYS A 155 -11.33 -17.79 2.09
CA LYS A 155 -11.72 -18.99 1.33
C LYS A 155 -10.52 -19.87 0.94
N PHE A 156 -9.36 -19.28 0.65
CA PHE A 156 -8.15 -20.03 0.25
C PHE A 156 -7.26 -20.42 1.44
N HIS A 157 -7.09 -19.50 2.39
CA HIS A 157 -6.12 -19.56 3.49
C HIS A 157 -6.70 -18.90 4.76
N SER A 158 -7.70 -19.53 5.37
CA SER A 158 -8.40 -19.03 6.57
C SER A 158 -7.46 -18.60 7.71
N ASN A 159 -6.39 -19.35 7.96
CA ASN A 159 -5.42 -19.03 9.02
C ASN A 159 -4.68 -17.71 8.76
N LEU A 160 -4.32 -17.44 7.49
CA LEU A 160 -3.70 -16.18 7.11
C LEU A 160 -4.68 -15.01 7.24
N TYR A 161 -5.91 -15.23 6.80
CA TYR A 161 -6.97 -14.25 6.93
C TYR A 161 -7.20 -13.87 8.40
N GLU A 162 -7.40 -14.85 9.28
CA GLU A 162 -7.66 -14.61 10.70
C GLU A 162 -6.53 -13.83 11.36
N HIS A 163 -5.28 -14.22 11.09
CA HIS A 163 -4.12 -13.53 11.65
C HIS A 163 -3.99 -12.08 11.17
N ILE A 164 -4.18 -11.83 9.86
CA ILE A 164 -4.07 -10.48 9.28
C ILE A 164 -5.22 -9.58 9.77
N GLN A 165 -6.47 -10.08 9.71
CA GLN A 165 -7.67 -9.31 10.06
C GLN A 165 -7.69 -8.87 11.52
N ASN A 166 -7.07 -9.64 12.42
CA ASN A 166 -6.97 -9.30 13.84
C ASN A 166 -5.95 -8.19 14.14
N LEU A 167 -5.04 -7.90 13.22
CA LEU A 167 -3.94 -6.95 13.43
C LEU A 167 -4.09 -5.67 12.62
N ILE A 168 -4.55 -5.76 11.37
CA ILE A 168 -4.59 -4.64 10.43
C ILE A 168 -5.80 -4.70 9.51
N THR A 169 -6.28 -3.53 9.09
CA THR A 169 -7.31 -3.43 8.06
C THR A 169 -6.68 -3.53 6.66
N PRO A 170 -7.39 -4.09 5.66
CA PRO A 170 -6.83 -4.30 4.32
C PRO A 170 -6.43 -3.00 3.62
N GLU A 171 -7.16 -1.92 3.87
CA GLU A 171 -6.91 -0.61 3.28
C GLU A 171 -5.50 -0.08 3.62
N ALA A 172 -4.90 -0.55 4.72
CA ALA A 172 -3.59 -0.14 5.17
C ALA A 172 -2.44 -0.64 4.28
N PHE A 173 -2.58 -1.74 3.53
CA PHE A 173 -1.47 -2.30 2.76
C PHE A 173 -1.77 -2.57 1.28
N VAL A 174 -3.05 -2.81 0.93
CA VAL A 174 -3.44 -3.21 -0.42
C VAL A 174 -3.23 -2.10 -1.46
N SER A 175 -3.18 -0.82 -1.05
CA SER A 175 -3.05 0.35 -1.94
C SER A 175 -1.83 0.27 -2.87
N LYS A 176 -0.72 -0.29 -2.37
CA LYS A 176 0.52 -0.49 -3.13
C LYS A 176 0.35 -1.48 -4.29
N TRP A 177 -0.53 -2.46 -4.15
CA TRP A 177 -0.75 -3.52 -5.14
C TRP A 177 -1.89 -3.20 -6.09
N PHE A 178 -2.99 -2.64 -5.58
CA PHE A 178 -4.24 -2.47 -6.34
C PHE A 178 -4.32 -1.12 -7.06
N ILE A 179 -3.84 -0.05 -6.43
CA ILE A 179 -3.82 1.28 -7.06
C ILE A 179 -2.42 1.62 -7.58
N GLY A 180 -1.38 1.35 -6.78
CA GLY A 180 0.00 1.54 -7.19
C GLY A 180 0.50 0.51 -8.20
N LEU A 181 -0.29 -0.54 -8.49
CA LEU A 181 0.02 -1.63 -9.43
C LEU A 181 1.45 -2.16 -9.28
N ASN A 182 1.91 -2.26 -8.04
CA ASN A 182 3.23 -2.75 -7.66
C ASN A 182 4.44 -1.96 -8.21
N VAL A 183 4.24 -0.77 -8.79
CA VAL A 183 5.32 0.02 -9.44
C VAL A 183 6.50 0.30 -8.50
N HIS A 184 6.20 0.58 -7.22
CA HIS A 184 7.22 0.87 -6.21
C HIS A 184 7.60 -0.35 -5.35
N VAL A 185 7.10 -1.52 -5.72
CA VAL A 185 7.14 -2.73 -4.88
C VAL A 185 7.95 -3.82 -5.57
N LEU A 186 7.60 -4.13 -6.81
CA LEU A 186 8.25 -5.19 -7.59
C LEU A 186 9.51 -4.68 -8.30
N THR A 187 10.49 -5.56 -8.48
CA THR A 187 11.62 -5.28 -9.37
C THR A 187 11.13 -5.17 -10.81
N PHE A 188 11.79 -4.40 -11.67
CA PHE A 188 11.31 -4.14 -13.03
C PHE A 188 11.07 -5.41 -13.85
N GLU A 189 11.92 -6.42 -13.72
CA GLU A 189 11.72 -7.71 -14.38
C GLU A 189 10.38 -8.35 -14.04
N SER A 190 10.08 -8.44 -12.73
CA SER A 190 8.85 -9.00 -12.22
C SER A 190 7.67 -8.07 -12.49
N LEU A 191 7.84 -6.75 -12.43
CA LEU A 191 6.81 -5.76 -12.75
C LEU A 191 6.36 -5.86 -14.21
N MET A 192 7.28 -6.06 -15.16
CA MET A 192 6.93 -6.30 -16.56
C MET A 192 6.08 -7.56 -16.72
N LEU A 193 6.43 -8.64 -16.02
CA LEU A 193 5.62 -9.87 -16.01
C LEU A 193 4.25 -9.65 -15.35
N PHE A 194 4.20 -8.87 -14.28
CA PHE A 194 2.95 -8.50 -13.60
C PHE A 194 2.01 -7.76 -14.55
N PHE A 195 2.49 -6.75 -15.29
CA PHE A 195 1.67 -6.03 -16.28
C PHE A 195 1.19 -6.94 -17.41
N GLU A 196 2.01 -7.88 -17.89
CA GLU A 196 1.57 -8.84 -18.90
C GLU A 196 0.40 -9.71 -18.45
N GLN A 197 0.35 -10.11 -17.17
CA GLN A 197 -0.76 -10.89 -16.63
C GLN A 197 -1.96 -10.01 -16.30
N LEU A 198 -1.73 -8.83 -15.72
CA LEU A 198 -2.77 -7.84 -15.43
C LEU A 198 -3.54 -7.45 -16.70
N LEU A 199 -2.84 -7.22 -17.82
CA LEU A 199 -3.48 -6.83 -19.08
C LEU A 199 -4.19 -7.99 -19.80
N LYS A 200 -4.01 -9.24 -19.34
CA LYS A 200 -4.77 -10.40 -19.84
C LYS A 200 -6.02 -10.66 -19.02
N GLU A 201 -5.89 -10.58 -17.69
CA GLU A 201 -6.91 -11.07 -16.75
C GLU A 201 -7.63 -9.94 -15.98
N GLY A 202 -7.17 -8.70 -16.11
CA GLY A 202 -7.75 -7.54 -15.42
C GLY A 202 -7.64 -7.65 -13.89
N GLU A 203 -8.65 -7.16 -13.19
CA GLU A 203 -8.71 -7.15 -11.73
C GLU A 203 -8.64 -8.54 -11.10
N ILE A 204 -9.05 -9.60 -11.83
CA ILE A 204 -8.98 -10.98 -11.32
C ILE A 204 -7.53 -11.34 -10.97
N PHE A 205 -6.59 -10.92 -11.81
CA PHE A 205 -5.17 -11.17 -11.55
C PHE A 205 -4.65 -10.40 -10.34
N LEU A 206 -5.21 -9.24 -9.99
CA LEU A 206 -4.86 -8.54 -8.75
C LEU A 206 -5.20 -9.38 -7.51
N PHE A 207 -6.38 -10.02 -7.49
CA PHE A 207 -6.75 -10.93 -6.41
C PHE A 207 -5.84 -12.16 -6.36
N LYS A 208 -5.57 -12.78 -7.51
CA LYS A 208 -4.64 -13.92 -7.60
C LYS A 208 -3.23 -13.54 -7.10
N TYR A 209 -2.73 -12.38 -7.51
CA TYR A 209 -1.45 -11.86 -7.05
C TYR A 209 -1.42 -11.71 -5.53
N SER A 210 -2.43 -11.09 -4.93
CA SER A 210 -2.49 -10.88 -3.48
C SER A 210 -2.52 -12.20 -2.69
N ILE A 211 -3.28 -13.20 -3.15
CA ILE A 211 -3.29 -14.53 -2.52
C ILE A 211 -1.90 -15.17 -2.60
N SER A 212 -1.29 -15.15 -3.79
CA SER A 212 0.05 -15.70 -4.02
C SER A 212 1.11 -15.02 -3.16
N LEU A 213 1.04 -13.70 -3.02
CA LEU A 213 1.92 -12.91 -2.17
C LEU A 213 1.78 -13.30 -0.69
N CYS A 214 0.56 -13.29 -0.15
CA CYS A 214 0.32 -13.70 1.24
C CYS A 214 0.79 -15.14 1.51
N ARG A 215 0.53 -16.06 0.57
CA ARG A 215 0.98 -17.45 0.69
C ARG A 215 2.51 -17.58 0.64
N SER A 216 3.19 -16.80 -0.19
CA SER A 216 4.65 -16.78 -0.29
C SER A 216 5.32 -16.24 0.98
N LEU A 217 4.62 -15.39 1.72
CA LEU A 217 5.07 -14.78 2.97
C LEU A 217 4.51 -15.46 4.23
N GLU A 218 3.77 -16.57 4.10
CA GLU A 218 2.97 -17.12 5.18
C GLU A 218 3.77 -17.37 6.46
N LYS A 219 4.94 -17.99 6.33
CA LYS A 219 5.81 -18.28 7.48
C LYS A 219 6.18 -17.01 8.25
N GLU A 220 6.44 -15.91 7.57
CA GLU A 220 6.87 -14.65 8.20
C GLU A 220 5.68 -13.86 8.76
N ILE A 221 4.54 -13.89 8.04
CA ILE A 221 3.28 -13.29 8.50
C ILE A 221 2.84 -13.95 9.82
N MET A 222 2.80 -15.28 9.87
CA MET A 222 2.31 -16.01 11.04
C MET A 222 3.24 -15.91 12.26
N LYS A 223 4.52 -15.58 12.07
CA LYS A 223 5.48 -15.40 13.17
C LYS A 223 5.35 -14.05 13.87
N THR A 224 4.87 -13.01 13.18
CA THR A 224 4.83 -11.65 13.73
C THR A 224 3.46 -11.31 14.29
N LYS A 225 3.43 -10.67 15.47
CA LYS A 225 2.25 -9.97 15.99
C LYS A 225 2.42 -8.44 15.94
N ASP A 226 3.59 -7.97 15.51
CA ASP A 226 3.86 -6.55 15.35
C ASP A 226 3.23 -6.03 14.05
N VAL A 227 2.39 -5.00 14.20
CA VAL A 227 1.66 -4.35 13.10
C VAL A 227 2.63 -3.72 12.10
N SER A 228 3.69 -3.07 12.57
CA SER A 228 4.65 -2.38 11.70
C SER A 228 5.40 -3.38 10.83
N ARG A 229 5.87 -4.48 11.41
CA ARG A 229 6.51 -5.59 10.70
C ARG A 229 5.56 -6.25 9.71
N LEU A 230 4.31 -6.50 10.09
CA LEU A 230 3.31 -7.10 9.19
C LEU A 230 3.04 -6.19 7.98
N LEU A 231 2.90 -4.89 8.20
CA LEU A 231 2.74 -3.90 7.13
C LEU A 231 3.97 -3.87 6.21
N ALA A 232 5.18 -3.90 6.76
CA ALA A 232 6.41 -3.91 5.98
C ALA A 232 6.54 -5.21 5.13
N LEU A 233 6.11 -6.35 5.68
CA LEU A 233 6.07 -7.62 4.94
C LEU A 233 5.09 -7.55 3.75
N LEU A 234 3.84 -7.16 4.00
CA LEU A 234 2.81 -7.11 2.97
C LEU A 234 3.13 -6.02 1.93
N ARG A 235 3.64 -4.87 2.33
CA ARG A 235 4.06 -3.82 1.38
C ARG A 235 5.35 -4.17 0.62
N LEU A 236 5.94 -5.35 0.85
CA LEU A 236 7.25 -5.80 0.35
C LEU A 236 8.30 -4.68 0.44
N ASP A 237 8.42 -4.12 1.64
CA ASP A 237 9.28 -2.97 1.86
C ASP A 237 10.73 -3.29 1.50
N ALA A 238 11.42 -2.36 0.82
CA ALA A 238 12.74 -2.60 0.25
C ALA A 238 13.82 -2.86 1.31
N THR A 239 13.56 -2.46 2.56
CA THR A 239 14.40 -2.75 3.73
C THR A 239 14.39 -4.25 4.09
N ILE A 240 13.30 -4.96 3.78
CA ILE A 240 13.14 -6.39 4.01
C ILE A 240 13.39 -7.17 2.71
N PHE A 241 12.91 -6.65 1.59
CA PHE A 241 13.00 -7.26 0.26
C PHE A 241 13.77 -6.35 -0.70
N PRO A 242 15.09 -6.20 -0.50
CA PRO A 242 15.94 -5.42 -1.40
C PRO A 242 15.94 -6.03 -2.82
N ASN A 243 16.51 -5.29 -3.77
CA ASN A 243 16.54 -5.67 -5.18
C ASN A 243 17.23 -7.02 -5.44
N ASP A 244 18.19 -7.38 -4.59
CA ASP A 244 18.97 -8.62 -4.60
C ASP A 244 18.43 -9.69 -3.63
N TYR A 245 17.21 -9.51 -3.09
CA TYR A 245 16.60 -10.45 -2.15
C TYR A 245 16.51 -11.87 -2.73
N LYS A 246 16.88 -12.84 -1.88
CA LYS A 246 16.80 -14.28 -2.13
C LYS A 246 16.15 -14.96 -0.94
N GLN A 247 15.25 -15.90 -1.20
CA GLN A 247 14.58 -16.65 -0.14
C GLN A 247 15.47 -17.80 0.38
N SER A 248 16.27 -18.40 -0.51
CA SER A 248 17.32 -19.38 -0.21
C SER A 248 18.62 -19.02 -0.92
N GLU A 249 19.76 -19.51 -0.42
CA GLU A 249 21.09 -19.30 -1.04
C GLU A 249 21.16 -19.79 -2.49
N ASN A 250 20.38 -20.83 -2.82
CA ASN A 250 20.32 -21.43 -4.15
C ASN A 250 19.45 -20.64 -5.14
N ASP A 251 18.64 -19.69 -4.66
CA ASP A 251 17.77 -18.91 -5.53
C ASP A 251 18.56 -17.85 -6.31
N LYS A 252 18.12 -17.58 -7.54
CA LYS A 252 18.66 -16.46 -8.30
C LYS A 252 18.02 -15.17 -7.80
N VAL A 253 18.76 -14.07 -7.95
CA VAL A 253 18.20 -12.73 -7.69
C VAL A 253 16.96 -12.54 -8.56
N GLY A 254 15.87 -12.08 -7.95
CA GLY A 254 14.59 -11.84 -8.63
C GLY A 254 13.62 -13.03 -8.63
N ASP A 255 14.10 -14.27 -8.38
CA ASP A 255 13.26 -15.47 -8.41
C ASP A 255 12.07 -15.37 -7.46
N PHE A 256 12.27 -14.80 -6.26
CA PHE A 256 11.20 -14.59 -5.28
C PHE A 256 10.02 -13.80 -5.88
N PHE A 257 10.29 -12.64 -6.47
CA PHE A 257 9.25 -11.78 -7.05
C PHE A 257 8.60 -12.40 -8.29
N ILE A 258 9.39 -13.05 -9.14
CA ILE A 258 8.88 -13.74 -10.34
C ILE A 258 7.98 -14.91 -9.95
N ASN A 259 8.35 -15.67 -8.91
CA ASN A 259 7.59 -16.84 -8.46
C ASN A 259 6.23 -16.44 -7.89
N ILE A 260 6.12 -15.30 -7.20
CA ILE A 260 4.82 -14.76 -6.75
C ILE A 260 3.88 -14.60 -7.95
N ILE A 261 4.35 -13.99 -9.05
CA ILE A 261 3.54 -13.76 -10.25
C ILE A 261 3.21 -15.07 -10.97
N LYS A 262 4.20 -15.95 -11.16
CA LYS A 262 3.99 -17.24 -11.82
C LYS A 262 3.01 -18.13 -11.06
N ASN A 263 3.04 -18.08 -9.73
CA ASN A 263 2.11 -18.84 -8.90
C ASN A 263 0.73 -18.20 -8.90
N ALA A 264 0.63 -16.88 -8.95
CA ALA A 264 -0.65 -16.17 -9.08
C ALA A 264 -1.43 -16.64 -10.31
N SER A 265 -0.78 -16.74 -11.49
CA SER A 265 -1.44 -17.22 -12.72
C SER A 265 -1.99 -18.65 -12.63
N LYS A 266 -1.56 -19.46 -11.65
CA LYS A 266 -2.04 -20.83 -11.44
C LYS A 266 -3.23 -20.92 -10.48
N ILE A 267 -3.57 -19.84 -9.78
CA ILE A 267 -4.68 -19.82 -8.83
C ILE A 267 -5.98 -19.87 -9.61
N ASP A 268 -6.81 -20.85 -9.29
CA ASP A 268 -8.14 -21.00 -9.86
C ASP A 268 -9.15 -20.16 -9.06
N MET A 269 -9.80 -19.22 -9.75
CA MET A 269 -10.81 -18.32 -9.20
C MET A 269 -12.21 -18.62 -9.75
N THR A 270 -12.40 -19.70 -10.52
CA THR A 270 -13.68 -19.98 -11.21
C THR A 270 -14.86 -20.17 -10.25
N ASN A 271 -14.61 -20.67 -9.04
CA ASN A 271 -15.65 -20.86 -8.02
C ASN A 271 -15.88 -19.62 -7.13
N ILE A 272 -15.23 -18.50 -7.43
CA ILE A 272 -15.36 -17.26 -6.68
C ILE A 272 -16.31 -16.32 -7.41
N ASP A 273 -17.48 -16.10 -6.81
CA ASP A 273 -18.41 -15.06 -7.23
C ASP A 273 -17.92 -13.69 -6.73
N LEU A 274 -17.23 -12.95 -7.60
CA LEU A 274 -16.67 -11.64 -7.26
C LEU A 274 -17.75 -10.57 -7.08
N ASP A 275 -18.83 -10.61 -7.86
CA ASP A 275 -19.88 -9.60 -7.79
C ASP A 275 -20.64 -9.74 -6.47
N LYS A 276 -20.98 -10.98 -6.08
CA LYS A 276 -21.57 -11.22 -4.76
C LYS A 276 -20.68 -10.73 -3.61
N LEU A 277 -19.38 -11.01 -3.67
CA LEU A 277 -18.44 -10.52 -2.63
C LEU A 277 -18.34 -8.99 -2.61
N ARG A 278 -18.43 -8.34 -3.78
CA ARG A 278 -18.43 -6.89 -3.91
C ARG A 278 -19.70 -6.27 -3.33
N ASP A 279 -20.86 -6.92 -3.52
CA ASP A 279 -22.13 -6.49 -2.94
C ASP A 279 -22.07 -6.59 -1.41
N GLU A 280 -21.66 -7.74 -0.88
CA GLU A 280 -21.47 -7.96 0.56
C GLU A 280 -20.52 -6.92 1.18
N ALA A 281 -19.38 -6.66 0.54
CA ALA A 281 -18.43 -5.66 1.01
C ALA A 281 -19.00 -4.23 0.95
N SER A 282 -19.80 -3.91 -0.07
CA SER A 282 -20.43 -2.59 -0.23
C SER A 282 -21.49 -2.33 0.83
N GLU A 283 -22.30 -3.33 1.17
CA GLU A 283 -23.27 -3.26 2.27
C GLU A 283 -22.56 -3.03 3.62
N GLN A 284 -21.50 -3.79 3.89
CA GLN A 284 -20.71 -3.60 5.12
C GLN A 284 -20.12 -2.19 5.22
N MET A 285 -19.62 -1.64 4.10
CA MET A 285 -19.10 -0.28 4.05
C MET A 285 -20.18 0.78 4.31
N GLN A 286 -21.40 0.59 3.78
CA GLN A 286 -22.52 1.51 4.01
C GLN A 286 -22.93 1.54 5.49
N ILE A 287 -23.08 0.37 6.10
CA ILE A 287 -23.41 0.25 7.53
C ILE A 287 -22.35 0.93 8.40
N GLU A 288 -21.08 0.75 8.07
CA GLU A 288 -19.98 1.39 8.79
C GLU A 288 -19.97 2.92 8.60
N GLU A 289 -20.24 3.41 7.39
CA GLU A 289 -20.33 4.84 7.08
C GLU A 289 -21.51 5.49 7.85
N GLU A 290 -22.68 4.86 7.89
CA GLU A 290 -23.83 5.31 8.66
C GLU A 290 -23.55 5.34 10.16
N ARG A 291 -22.90 4.29 10.68
CA ARG A 291 -22.51 4.23 12.10
C ARG A 291 -21.54 5.36 12.45
N ARG A 292 -20.55 5.64 11.59
CA ARG A 292 -19.60 6.74 11.77
C ARG A 292 -20.31 8.10 11.80
N LYS A 293 -21.22 8.35 10.84
CA LYS A 293 -22.03 9.59 10.79
C LYS A 293 -22.91 9.76 12.02
N LYS A 294 -23.50 8.68 12.53
CA LYS A 294 -24.32 8.72 13.75
C LYS A 294 -23.47 9.10 14.98
N ILE A 295 -22.30 8.49 15.15
CA ILE A 295 -21.38 8.83 16.24
C ILE A 295 -20.91 10.28 16.14
N GLU A 296 -20.61 10.77 14.94
CA GLU A 296 -20.21 12.16 14.71
C GLU A 296 -21.35 13.14 15.03
N MET A 297 -22.59 12.82 14.63
CA MET A 297 -23.77 13.60 14.98
C MET A 297 -24.01 13.63 16.49
N GLU A 298 -23.92 12.49 17.17
CA GLU A 298 -24.05 12.41 18.63
C GLU A 298 -22.98 13.26 19.34
N ARG A 299 -21.73 13.22 18.88
CA ARG A 299 -20.64 14.06 19.39
C ARG A 299 -20.82 15.55 19.10
N SER A 300 -21.45 15.92 17.98
CA SER A 300 -21.73 17.32 17.67
C SER A 300 -22.89 17.91 18.50
N LEU A 301 -23.73 17.04 19.08
CA LEU A 301 -24.87 17.42 19.90
C LEU A 301 -24.56 17.36 21.40
N SER A 302 -23.56 16.59 21.83
CA SER A 302 -23.05 16.63 23.20
C SER A 302 -21.97 17.72 23.28
N ASP A 303 -22.28 18.79 24.00
CA ASP A 303 -21.39 19.94 24.27
C ASP A 303 -20.31 19.56 25.31
N ASP A 304 -19.81 18.33 25.25
CA ASP A 304 -18.83 17.83 26.21
C ASP A 304 -17.44 18.33 25.77
N GLU A 305 -16.92 19.32 26.52
CA GLU A 305 -15.52 19.71 26.45
C GLU A 305 -14.63 18.46 26.51
N ILE A 306 -13.64 18.40 25.63
CA ILE A 306 -12.61 17.35 25.66
C ILE A 306 -11.79 17.56 26.94
N ILE A 307 -12.19 16.92 28.03
CA ILE A 307 -11.37 16.83 29.25
C ILE A 307 -10.26 15.82 28.94
N PHE A 308 -9.08 16.34 28.60
CA PHE A 308 -7.86 15.53 28.58
C PHE A 308 -7.56 15.12 30.02
N SER A 309 -7.47 13.81 30.27
CA SER A 309 -7.20 13.22 31.60
C SER A 309 -5.81 13.55 32.17
N ASP A 310 -5.02 14.36 31.47
CA ASP A 310 -3.62 14.58 31.75
C ASP A 310 -3.38 15.91 32.51
N GLU A 311 -4.44 16.65 32.85
CA GLU A 311 -4.40 17.85 33.71
C GLU A 311 -5.09 17.62 35.07
N ILE A 312 -4.83 16.49 35.72
CA ILE A 312 -4.92 16.44 37.19
C ILE A 312 -3.49 16.73 37.67
N GLU A 313 -3.17 18.02 37.80
CA GLU A 313 -1.99 18.45 38.54
C GLU A 313 -2.13 17.99 39.99
N ASP A 314 -1.15 17.21 40.43
CA ASP A 314 -0.90 16.88 41.82
C ASP A 314 -0.63 18.17 42.62
N GLU A 315 -1.68 18.80 43.17
CA GLU A 315 -1.49 19.75 44.26
C GLU A 315 -1.32 18.98 45.58
N GLU A 316 -0.07 18.56 45.84
CA GLU A 316 0.43 18.48 47.21
C GLU A 316 0.34 19.88 47.84
N SER A 317 -0.43 20.02 48.92
CA SER A 317 -0.20 21.07 49.91
C SER A 317 -0.10 20.44 51.30
N ASP A 318 1.16 20.22 51.67
CA ASP A 318 1.63 20.07 53.04
C ASP A 318 1.64 21.47 53.68
N ASP A 319 0.87 21.68 54.74
CA ASP A 319 1.25 22.67 55.76
C ASP A 319 0.65 22.29 57.12
N GLY A 320 1.54 22.11 58.10
CA GLY A 320 1.21 21.75 59.46
C GLY A 320 1.05 22.96 60.38
N SER A 321 0.20 22.84 61.41
CA SER A 321 0.56 23.21 62.79
C SER A 321 -0.53 22.87 63.83
N GLU A 322 -0.01 22.35 64.93
CA GLU A 322 -0.50 22.04 66.29
C GLU A 322 -1.80 22.67 66.82
N SER A 323 -2.66 21.87 67.48
CA SER A 323 -2.64 21.67 68.95
C SER A 323 -3.94 21.07 69.54
N ASP A 324 -3.71 20.17 70.50
CA ASP A 324 -4.50 19.83 71.70
C ASP A 324 -5.82 19.02 71.73
N ASN A 325 -5.67 17.89 72.44
CA ASN A 325 -6.54 17.31 73.49
C ASN A 325 -7.84 16.60 73.11
N SER A 326 -7.77 15.26 73.11
CA SER A 326 -8.12 14.41 74.28
C SER A 326 -8.96 13.16 73.96
N SER A 327 -8.49 12.05 74.53
CA SER A 327 -9.24 10.97 75.19
C SER A 327 -9.63 9.68 74.43
N LYS A 328 -9.06 8.60 74.99
CA LYS A 328 -9.61 7.25 75.30
C LYS A 328 -9.73 6.21 74.18
N SER A 329 -8.80 5.25 74.20
CA SER A 329 -8.99 3.84 74.64
C SER A 329 -9.52 2.93 73.53
N SER A 330 -8.85 1.85 73.16
CA SER A 330 -8.67 0.68 74.01
C SER A 330 -7.74 -0.35 73.35
N LYS A 331 -7.11 -1.15 74.22
CA LYS A 331 -6.11 -2.20 74.00
C LYS A 331 -6.69 -3.43 73.28
N SER A 332 -5.80 -4.15 72.57
CA SER A 332 -5.41 -5.57 72.75
C SER A 332 -5.14 -6.22 71.40
N GLY A 333 -4.13 -7.04 71.15
CA GLY A 333 -2.99 -7.57 71.91
C GLY A 333 -2.02 -8.24 70.92
N LYS A 334 -0.70 -8.17 71.19
CA LYS A 334 0.26 -9.31 71.38
C LYS A 334 0.12 -10.47 70.38
N SER A 335 1.15 -11.05 69.81
CA SER A 335 2.63 -10.99 69.84
C SER A 335 3.08 -11.82 68.61
N SER A 336 4.32 -12.00 68.18
CA SER A 336 5.68 -11.89 68.71
C SER A 336 6.61 -12.30 67.55
N ASP A 337 7.78 -11.67 67.46
CA ASP A 337 9.09 -12.23 67.10
C ASP A 337 9.31 -12.82 65.68
N MET A 338 10.47 -12.74 65.05
CA MET A 338 11.68 -11.88 65.05
C MET A 338 12.64 -12.64 64.10
N LYS A 339 13.36 -11.91 63.23
CA LYS A 339 14.77 -12.15 62.85
C LYS A 339 15.11 -13.43 62.02
N ASP A 340 16.06 -13.48 61.09
CA ASP A 340 17.29 -12.71 60.88
C ASP A 340 17.73 -12.68 59.39
N ASP A 341 18.45 -11.61 59.10
CA ASP A 341 19.42 -11.27 58.05
C ASP A 341 20.11 -12.38 57.23
N LYS A 342 20.40 -12.07 55.95
CA LYS A 342 21.79 -11.79 55.52
C LYS A 342 21.89 -11.12 54.14
N ILE A 343 22.53 -9.95 54.18
CA ILE A 343 23.08 -9.16 53.09
C ILE A 343 24.46 -9.71 52.74
N GLU A 344 24.82 -9.78 51.46
CA GLU A 344 26.22 -9.58 51.06
C GLU A 344 26.30 -8.89 49.68
N LYS A 345 26.90 -7.68 49.72
CA LYS A 345 27.31 -6.84 48.59
C LYS A 345 28.70 -7.27 48.10
N ARG A 346 29.01 -7.01 46.82
CA ARG A 346 30.14 -6.17 46.30
C ARG A 346 30.41 -6.53 44.83
N GLU A 347 30.26 -5.58 43.89
CA GLU A 347 31.29 -4.61 43.40
C GLU A 347 32.44 -5.31 42.65
N CYS A 348 33.06 -4.78 41.58
CA CYS A 348 32.81 -3.75 40.56
C CYS A 348 34.10 -3.72 39.69
N ASP A 349 34.13 -2.82 38.69
CA ASP A 349 35.30 -2.25 38.00
C ASP A 349 35.87 -3.05 36.80
N ILE A 350 36.06 -2.47 35.59
CA ILE A 350 36.26 -1.08 35.15
C ILE A 350 35.48 -0.80 33.86
#